data_AF-A0A1G0GH08-F1
#
_entry.id   AF-A0A1G0GH08-F1
#
_cell.length_a   1.000
_cell.length_b   1.000
_cell.length_c   1.000
_cell.angle_alpha   90.00
_cell.angle_beta   90.00
_cell.angle_gamma   90.00
#
_symmetry.space_group_name_H-M   'P 1'
#
loop_
_entity.id
_entity.type
_entity.pdbx_description
1 polymer ?
#
loop_
_entity_poly.entity_id
_entity_poly.type
_entity_poly.pdbx_seq_one_letter_code
_entity_poly.pdbx_strand_id
1 'polypeptide(L)'
;MKKYIFFFLFILTNIQLIYAADTANIKIKIASPMNDNRYFMCVRNVGCMSIRAAKEGKIFPVMHTIEMDNIYIVNLKNNQLYSQGLPSSCSIPVKPLQTVTISGKLSTGSNNSARIDQLRCAIS
;
A
#
# COMPACT_ATOMS: atom_id res chain seq x y z
N MET A 1 40.80 30.81 27.52
CA MET A 1 40.22 30.49 26.19
C MET A 1 39.06 29.48 26.28
N LYS A 2 38.07 29.72 27.16
CA LYS A 2 36.94 28.79 27.40
C LYS A 2 35.56 29.38 27.05
N LYS A 3 35.50 30.67 26.68
CA LYS A 3 34.24 31.40 26.43
C LYS A 3 33.78 31.40 24.97
N TYR A 4 34.59 30.92 24.03
CA TYR A 4 34.24 30.92 22.60
C TYR A 4 33.68 29.59 22.08
N ILE A 5 33.77 28.51 22.87
CA ILE A 5 33.31 27.18 22.45
C ILE A 5 31.77 27.08 22.50
N PHE A 6 31.12 27.83 23.40
CA PHE A 6 29.66 27.77 23.54
C PHE A 6 28.88 28.51 22.44
N PHE A 7 29.49 29.47 21.75
CA PHE A 7 28.79 30.23 20.70
C PHE A 7 28.72 29.47 19.37
N PHE A 8 29.64 28.52 19.13
CA PHE A 8 29.67 27.73 17.89
C PHE A 8 28.68 26.55 17.89
N LEU A 9 28.22 26.10 19.06
CA LEU A 9 27.26 24.98 19.16
C LEU A 9 25.80 25.38 18.88
N PHE A 10 25.48 26.67 18.84
CA PHE A 10 24.10 27.15 18.65
C PHE A 10 23.70 27.29 17.17
N ILE A 11 24.67 27.21 16.23
CA ILE A 11 24.42 27.46 14.80
C ILE A 11 24.04 26.17 14.04
N LEU A 12 24.22 24.99 14.66
CA LEU A 12 23.95 23.70 14.00
C LEU A 12 22.55 23.12 14.29
N THR A 13 21.69 23.78 15.07
CA THR A 13 20.39 23.22 15.48
C THR A 13 19.21 23.59 14.59
N ASN A 14 19.38 24.40 13.54
CA ASN A 14 18.24 25.01 12.83
C ASN A 14 18.03 24.65 11.36
N ILE A 15 18.61 23.56 10.85
CA ILE A 15 18.31 23.13 9.47
C ILE A 15 17.92 21.65 9.44
N GLN A 16 16.84 21.30 10.15
CA GLN A 16 16.01 20.19 9.73
C GLN A 16 15.02 20.71 8.69
N LEU A 17 15.47 20.86 7.45
CA LEU A 17 14.58 21.00 6.30
C LEU A 17 13.89 19.65 6.11
N ILE A 18 12.81 19.44 6.86
CA ILE A 18 11.85 18.37 6.57
C ILE A 18 11.15 18.80 5.28
N TYR A 19 11.68 18.38 4.14
CA TYR A 19 10.91 18.41 2.91
C TYR A 19 9.76 17.42 3.09
N ALA A 20 8.56 17.94 3.32
CA ALA A 20 7.35 17.16 3.13
C ALA A 20 7.32 16.80 1.64
N ALA A 21 7.80 15.61 1.29
CA ALA A 21 7.61 15.08 -0.05
C ALA A 21 6.10 14.88 -0.22
N ASP A 22 5.52 15.53 -1.23
CA ASP A 22 4.12 15.36 -1.62
C ASP A 22 3.91 13.89 -2.02
N THR A 23 3.60 13.05 -1.04
CA THR A 23 3.39 11.62 -1.20
C THR A 23 1.91 11.35 -1.38
N ALA A 24 1.58 10.43 -2.27
CA ALA A 24 0.28 9.78 -2.23
C ALA A 24 0.37 8.54 -1.36
N ASN A 25 -0.74 8.12 -0.77
CA ASN A 25 -0.82 6.94 0.07
C ASN A 25 -1.79 5.94 -0.54
N ILE A 26 -1.34 4.71 -0.75
CA ILE A 26 -2.22 3.60 -1.11
C ILE A 26 -2.41 2.74 0.13
N LYS A 27 -3.59 2.81 0.73
CA LYS A 27 -3.99 2.00 1.88
C LYS A 27 -4.70 0.75 1.40
N ILE A 28 -4.22 -0.43 1.77
CA ILE A 28 -4.84 -1.69 1.36
C ILE A 28 -5.45 -2.38 2.58
N LYS A 29 -6.78 -2.55 2.56
CA LYS A 29 -7.57 -3.15 3.65
C LYS A 29 -8.41 -4.32 3.15
N ILE A 30 -7.87 -5.54 3.24
CA ILE A 30 -8.56 -6.74 2.78
C ILE A 30 -9.07 -7.56 3.95
N ALA A 31 -10.39 -7.77 4.02
CA ALA A 31 -10.98 -8.71 4.95
C ALA A 31 -10.61 -10.14 4.56
N SER A 32 -10.22 -10.96 5.52
CA SER A 32 -9.93 -12.38 5.29
C SER A 32 -10.37 -13.19 6.51
N PRO A 33 -11.06 -14.33 6.29
CA PRO A 33 -11.32 -15.28 7.37
C PRO A 33 -10.03 -16.01 7.80
N MET A 34 -8.98 -15.96 6.99
CA MET A 34 -7.71 -16.64 7.23
C MET A 34 -6.72 -15.68 7.92
N ASN A 35 -6.00 -16.20 8.93
CA ASN A 35 -4.96 -15.47 9.66
C ASN A 35 -3.53 -15.93 9.30
N ASP A 36 -3.40 -16.76 8.26
CA ASP A 36 -2.11 -17.25 7.77
C ASP A 36 -1.53 -16.37 6.65
N ASN A 37 -0.29 -16.67 6.25
CA ASN A 37 0.45 -15.99 5.19
C ASN A 37 0.42 -16.77 3.87
N ARG A 38 -0.61 -17.57 3.59
CA ARG A 38 -0.67 -18.36 2.34
C ARG A 38 -0.99 -17.51 1.11
N TYR A 39 -1.69 -16.39 1.32
CA TYR A 39 -2.14 -15.52 0.24
C TYR A 39 -1.41 -14.19 0.25
N PHE A 40 -1.02 -13.73 -0.93
CA PHE A 40 -0.45 -12.40 -1.15
C PHE A 40 -1.30 -11.67 -2.18
N MET A 41 -1.45 -10.36 -1.99
CA MET A 41 -2.05 -9.45 -2.95
C MET A 41 -0.96 -8.54 -3.48
N CYS A 42 -0.86 -8.45 -4.80
CA CYS A 42 -0.04 -7.49 -5.50
C CYS A 42 -0.92 -6.50 -6.25
N VAL A 43 -0.61 -5.21 -6.13
CA VAL A 43 -1.17 -4.17 -6.98
C VAL A 43 -0.09 -3.80 -7.99
N ARG A 44 -0.44 -3.87 -9.29
CA ARG A 44 0.51 -3.56 -10.36
C ARG A 44 1.05 -2.13 -10.15
N ASN A 45 2.35 -1.93 -10.36
CA ASN A 45 3.06 -0.66 -10.16
C ASN A 45 3.15 -0.14 -8.72
N VAL A 46 2.69 -0.91 -7.73
CA VAL A 46 2.73 -0.51 -6.30
C VAL A 46 3.56 -1.49 -5.48
N GLY A 47 3.22 -2.79 -5.53
CA GLY A 47 3.93 -3.82 -4.76
C GLY A 47 3.02 -4.94 -4.27
N CYS A 48 3.62 -5.88 -3.53
CA CYS A 48 2.96 -7.07 -3.00
C CYS A 48 2.98 -7.08 -1.47
N MET A 49 1.94 -7.64 -0.86
CA MET A 49 1.91 -7.91 0.58
C MET A 49 1.09 -9.16 0.89
N SER A 50 1.33 -9.76 2.06
CA SER A 50 0.47 -10.84 2.53
C SER A 50 -0.94 -10.31 2.84
N ILE A 51 -1.97 -11.13 2.59
CA ILE A 51 -3.34 -10.77 2.95
C ILE A 51 -3.48 -10.51 4.46
N ARG A 52 -2.65 -11.16 5.29
CA ARG A 52 -2.54 -10.85 6.71
C ARG A 52 -2.15 -9.39 6.97
N ALA A 53 -1.10 -8.89 6.31
CA ALA A 53 -0.70 -7.48 6.43
C ALA A 53 -1.76 -6.54 5.84
N ALA A 54 -2.43 -6.94 4.75
CA ALA A 54 -3.53 -6.19 4.17
C ALA A 54 -4.74 -6.09 5.13
N LYS A 55 -4.99 -7.08 5.99
CA LYS A 55 -6.07 -7.03 7.00
C LYS A 55 -5.85 -5.91 8.01
N GLU A 56 -4.59 -5.59 8.31
CA GLU A 56 -4.19 -4.53 9.23
C GLU A 56 -4.22 -3.12 8.59
N GLY A 57 -4.50 -3.01 7.29
CA GLY A 57 -4.64 -1.72 6.61
C GLY A 57 -3.31 -1.07 6.25
N LYS A 58 -2.34 -1.86 5.77
CA LYS A 58 -1.00 -1.40 5.37
C LYS A 58 -1.06 -0.24 4.37
N ILE A 59 -0.18 0.75 4.55
CA ILE A 59 -0.06 1.93 3.69
C ILE A 59 1.24 1.83 2.86
N PHE A 60 1.12 2.16 1.58
CA PHE A 60 2.22 2.28 0.62
C PHE A 60 2.35 3.74 0.23
N PRO A 61 3.39 4.45 0.68
CA PRO A 61 3.68 5.79 0.20
C PRO A 61 4.22 5.69 -1.22
N VAL A 62 3.71 6.52 -2.12
CA VAL A 62 4.14 6.58 -3.52
C VAL A 62 4.48 8.03 -3.88
N MET A 63 5.64 8.20 -4.51
CA MET A 63 6.27 9.51 -4.76
C MET A 63 5.92 10.09 -6.13
N HIS A 64 5.13 9.38 -6.93
CA HIS A 64 4.76 9.76 -8.29
C HIS A 64 3.32 9.34 -8.58
N THR A 65 2.77 9.85 -9.68
CA THR A 65 1.43 9.44 -10.11
C THR A 65 1.46 7.99 -10.59
N ILE A 66 0.58 7.15 -10.05
CA ILE A 66 0.50 5.73 -10.42
C ILE A 66 -0.86 5.43 -11.03
N GLU A 67 -0.85 4.74 -12.17
CA GLU A 67 -2.02 4.11 -12.75
C GLU A 67 -2.13 2.67 -12.22
N MET A 68 -3.30 2.35 -11.65
CA MET A 68 -3.64 1.00 -11.21
C MET A 68 -4.69 0.43 -12.15
N ASP A 69 -4.40 -0.72 -12.76
CA ASP A 69 -5.29 -1.39 -13.71
C ASP A 69 -5.68 -2.81 -13.27
N ASN A 70 -4.78 -3.49 -12.54
CA ASN A 70 -4.94 -4.88 -12.14
C ASN A 70 -4.38 -5.16 -10.75
N ILE A 71 -4.94 -6.18 -10.13
CA ILE A 71 -4.38 -6.84 -8.96
C ILE A 71 -4.09 -8.30 -9.27
N TYR A 72 -3.18 -8.86 -8.49
CA TYR A 72 -2.83 -10.27 -8.54
C TYR A 72 -2.93 -10.88 -7.15
N ILE A 73 -3.52 -12.06 -7.08
CA ILE A 73 -3.61 -12.84 -5.86
C ILE A 73 -2.72 -14.05 -6.03
N VAL A 74 -1.67 -14.16 -5.22
CA VAL A 74 -0.77 -15.32 -5.21
C VAL A 74 -1.23 -16.26 -4.10
N ASN A 75 -1.36 -17.54 -4.42
CA ASN A 75 -1.61 -18.61 -3.46
C ASN A 75 -0.37 -19.50 -3.33
N LEU A 76 0.34 -19.40 -2.20
CA LEU A 76 1.55 -20.18 -1.95
C LEU A 76 1.30 -21.67 -1.77
N LYS A 77 0.05 -22.11 -1.55
CA LYS A 77 -0.28 -23.54 -1.44
C LYS A 77 -0.07 -24.28 -2.77
N ASN A 78 -0.40 -23.63 -3.89
CA ASN A 78 -0.29 -24.20 -5.23
C ASN A 78 0.63 -23.40 -6.15
N ASN A 79 1.29 -22.36 -5.62
CA ASN A 79 2.15 -21.43 -6.34
C ASN A 79 1.50 -20.78 -7.58
N GLN A 80 0.16 -20.65 -7.56
CA GLN A 80 -0.57 -20.02 -8.65
C GLN A 80 -0.81 -18.53 -8.39
N LEU A 81 -0.89 -17.79 -9.49
CA LEU A 81 -1.18 -16.36 -9.53
C LEU A 81 -2.49 -16.15 -10.27
N TYR A 82 -3.43 -15.46 -9.63
CA TYR A 82 -4.75 -15.16 -10.15
C TYR A 82 -4.84 -13.67 -10.46
N SER A 83 -5.01 -13.32 -11.72
CA SER A 83 -5.20 -11.92 -12.13
C SER A 83 -6.66 -11.52 -11.97
N GLN A 84 -6.87 -10.30 -11.47
CA GLN A 84 -8.20 -9.71 -11.32
C GLN A 84 -8.14 -8.24 -11.72
N GLY A 85 -9.03 -7.85 -12.63
CA GLY A 85 -9.24 -6.45 -13.01
C GLY A 85 -9.74 -5.60 -11.85
N LEU A 86 -9.39 -4.33 -11.87
CA LEU A 86 -9.91 -3.36 -10.93
C LEU A 86 -11.32 -2.87 -11.36
N PRO A 87 -12.24 -2.65 -10.40
CA PRO A 87 -13.54 -2.05 -10.68
C PRO A 87 -13.38 -0.56 -11.05
N SER A 88 -14.40 0.02 -11.67
CA SER A 88 -14.40 1.45 -12.07
C SER A 88 -14.09 2.42 -10.93
N SER A 89 -14.50 2.11 -9.68
CA SER A 89 -14.15 2.90 -8.49
C SER A 89 -12.65 3.07 -8.26
N CYS A 90 -11.83 2.18 -8.84
CA CYS A 90 -10.38 2.16 -8.76
C CYS A 90 -9.69 2.68 -10.03
N SER A 91 -10.42 3.02 -11.09
CA SER A 91 -9.88 3.58 -12.34
C SER A 91 -9.60 5.08 -12.19
N ILE A 92 -8.79 5.41 -11.19
CA ILE A 92 -8.40 6.77 -10.86
C ILE A 92 -6.87 6.85 -10.74
N PRO A 93 -6.22 7.88 -11.31
CA PRO A 93 -4.81 8.11 -11.10
C PRO A 93 -4.51 8.33 -9.61
N VAL A 94 -3.45 7.69 -9.10
CA VAL A 94 -2.97 7.91 -7.74
C VAL A 94 -2.09 9.16 -7.69
N LYS A 95 -2.61 10.36 -7.40
CA LYS A 95 -1.88 11.64 -7.40
C LYS A 95 -1.27 12.00 -6.03
N PRO A 96 -0.21 12.82 -5.98
CA PRO A 96 0.34 13.33 -4.72
C PRO A 96 -0.71 13.93 -3.78
N LEU A 97 -0.46 13.87 -2.46
CA LEU A 97 -1.31 14.41 -1.39
C LEU A 97 -2.68 13.72 -1.21
N GLN A 98 -2.93 12.60 -1.89
CA GLN A 98 -4.18 11.86 -1.74
C GLN A 98 -3.96 10.51 -1.07
N THR A 99 -4.98 10.01 -0.38
CA THR A 99 -5.00 8.63 0.12
C THR A 99 -6.05 7.83 -0.63
N VAL A 100 -5.60 6.83 -1.39
CA VAL A 100 -6.48 5.83 -2.03
C VAL A 100 -6.56 4.60 -1.14
N THR A 101 -7.77 4.28 -0.66
CA THR A 101 -8.02 3.08 0.12
C THR A 101 -8.63 1.99 -0.75
N ILE A 102 -7.90 0.91 -0.98
CA ILE A 102 -8.36 -0.31 -1.64
C ILE A 102 -8.95 -1.24 -0.59
N SER A 103 -10.21 -1.65 -0.75
CA SER A 103 -10.92 -2.53 0.19
C SER A 103 -11.62 -3.68 -0.51
N GLY A 104 -11.76 -4.80 0.17
CA GLY A 104 -12.50 -5.96 -0.32
C GLY A 104 -12.38 -7.14 0.65
N LYS A 105 -12.77 -8.34 0.20
CA LYS A 105 -12.71 -9.57 0.98
C LYS A 105 -12.04 -10.69 0.18
N LEU A 106 -11.02 -11.34 0.75
CA LEU A 106 -10.46 -12.55 0.17
C LEU A 106 -11.53 -13.64 0.10
N SER A 107 -11.68 -14.21 -1.08
CA SER A 107 -12.58 -15.32 -1.38
C SER A 107 -11.80 -16.41 -2.08
N THR A 108 -12.01 -17.65 -1.62
CA THR A 108 -11.30 -18.83 -2.13
C THR A 108 -12.31 -19.81 -2.70
N GLY A 109 -12.12 -20.22 -3.94
CA GLY A 109 -13.04 -21.11 -4.65
C GLY A 109 -12.54 -22.56 -4.74
N SER A 110 -13.22 -23.34 -5.58
CA SER A 110 -12.76 -24.67 -5.98
C SER A 110 -11.34 -24.60 -6.59
N ASN A 111 -10.60 -25.71 -6.50
CA ASN A 111 -9.22 -25.84 -6.97
C ASN A 111 -8.21 -24.87 -6.34
N ASN A 112 -8.52 -24.32 -5.15
CA ASN A 112 -7.71 -23.31 -4.46
C ASN A 112 -7.56 -21.99 -5.26
N SER A 113 -8.55 -21.67 -6.11
CA SER A 113 -8.64 -20.36 -6.76
C SER A 113 -8.82 -19.26 -5.73
N ALA A 114 -8.30 -18.06 -6.02
CA ALA A 114 -8.37 -16.93 -5.09
C ALA A 114 -8.67 -15.62 -5.81
N ARG A 115 -9.52 -14.79 -5.18
CA ARG A 115 -9.96 -13.49 -5.69
C ARG A 115 -10.33 -12.56 -4.54
N ILE A 116 -10.45 -11.27 -4.83
CA ILE A 116 -10.97 -10.27 -3.88
C ILE A 116 -12.40 -9.91 -4.27
N ASP A 117 -13.36 -10.39 -3.48
CA ASP A 117 -14.77 -10.01 -3.62
C ASP A 117 -15.03 -8.62 -3.06
N GLN A 118 -16.07 -7.96 -3.58
CA GLN A 118 -16.49 -6.61 -3.18
C GLN A 118 -15.33 -5.60 -3.22
N LEU A 119 -14.40 -5.81 -4.16
CA LEU A 119 -13.28 -4.91 -4.38
C LEU A 119 -13.81 -3.51 -4.72
N ARG A 120 -13.27 -2.50 -4.06
CA ARG A 120 -13.60 -1.09 -4.26
C ARG A 120 -12.46 -0.19 -3.84
N CYS A 121 -12.40 1.01 -4.40
CA CYS A 121 -11.48 2.06 -3.96
C CYS A 121 -12.26 3.27 -3.44
N ALA A 122 -11.68 3.97 -2.46
CA ALA A 122 -12.17 5.23 -1.94
C ALA A 122 -11.01 6.23 -1.87
N ILE A 123 -11.28 7.51 -2.12
CA ILE A 123 -10.30 8.60 -2.06
C ILE A 123 -10.60 9.45 -0.83
N SER A 124 -9.57 9.87 -0.12
CA SER A 124 -9.62 10.86 0.97
C SER A 124 -8.41 11.77 0.92
#